data_AF-A0A524JIH0-F1
#
_entry.id   AF-A0A524JIH0-F1
#
_cell.length_a   1.000
_cell.length_b   1.000
_cell.length_c   1.000
_cell.angle_alpha   90.00
_cell.angle_beta   90.00
_cell.angle_gamma   90.00
#
_symmetry.space_group_name_H-M   'P 1'
#
loop_
_entity.id
_entity.type
_entity.pdbx_description
1 polymer ?
#
loop_
_entity_poly.entity_id
_entity_poly.type
_entity_poly.pdbx_seq_one_letter_code
_entity_poly.pdbx_strand_id
1 'polypeptide(L)'
;DQDGDGECEWENGKHDEDGDNIDPSELPEMALNYLAETYPDLTILHAEIEDQGKYEVTLSDGTEVHFDADGNFISAEDKEGSDD
;
A
#
# COMPACT_ATOMS: atom_id res chain seq x y z
N ASP A 1 -34.78 13.33 -4.34
CA ASP A 1 -33.73 13.81 -5.24
C ASP A 1 -32.62 14.38 -4.38
N GLN A 2 -31.68 13.54 -3.96
CA GLN A 2 -30.51 13.09 -4.73
C GLN A 2 -29.48 14.21 -4.86
N ASP A 3 -28.75 14.45 -3.76
CA ASP A 3 -27.36 14.87 -3.84
C ASP A 3 -26.57 13.67 -3.34
N GLY A 4 -26.30 12.76 -4.27
CA GLY A 4 -25.50 11.58 -4.01
C GLY A 4 -24.08 12.02 -3.69
N ASP A 5 -23.60 11.64 -2.51
CA ASP A 5 -22.20 11.55 -2.12
C ASP A 5 -21.51 10.42 -2.93
N GLY A 6 -21.62 10.49 -4.24
CA GLY A 6 -20.75 9.79 -5.17
C GLY A 6 -19.66 10.77 -5.53
N GLU A 7 -18.45 10.44 -5.10
CA GLU A 7 -17.21 10.43 -5.87
C GLU A 7 -16.08 10.77 -4.90
N CYS A 8 -15.48 9.73 -4.30
CA CYS A 8 -14.19 9.86 -3.64
C CYS A 8 -13.12 10.00 -4.73
N GLU A 9 -13.16 11.08 -5.50
CA GLU A 9 -12.06 11.45 -6.38
C GLU A 9 -10.98 12.02 -5.49
N TRP A 10 -10.01 11.19 -5.09
CA TRP A 10 -8.76 11.70 -4.57
C TRP A 10 -8.12 12.45 -5.74
N GLU A 11 -8.26 13.78 -5.71
CA GLU A 11 -7.56 14.65 -6.65
C GLU A 11 -6.06 14.42 -6.47
N ASN A 12 -5.53 13.67 -7.43
CA ASN A 12 -4.14 13.61 -7.84
C ASN A 12 -3.49 15.00 -7.73
N GLY A 13 -2.63 15.17 -6.73
CA GLY A 13 -1.80 16.36 -6.64
C GLY A 13 -1.32 16.72 -5.24
N LYS A 14 -0.40 15.94 -4.67
CA LYS A 14 0.71 16.50 -3.88
C LYS A 14 2.02 15.78 -4.21
N HIS A 15 2.91 16.60 -4.75
CA HIS A 15 4.32 16.41 -4.98
C HIS A 15 5.01 16.32 -3.62
N ASP A 16 5.52 15.14 -3.27
CA ASP A 16 6.50 14.95 -2.21
C ASP A 16 7.53 13.94 -2.76
N GLU A 17 8.80 14.12 -2.42
CA GLU A 17 9.98 13.58 -3.11
C GLU A 17 10.29 12.11 -2.73
N ASP A 18 9.26 11.33 -2.36
CA ASP A 18 9.32 9.95 -1.86
C ASP A 18 8.13 9.17 -2.49
N GLY A 19 8.38 8.32 -3.50
CA GLY A 19 7.39 7.42 -4.11
C GLY A 19 6.21 8.04 -4.90
N ASP A 20 5.64 7.29 -5.85
CA ASP A 20 4.35 7.66 -6.48
C ASP A 20 3.24 6.90 -5.74
N ASN A 21 2.49 7.59 -4.87
CA ASN A 21 1.37 6.98 -4.16
C ASN A 21 0.31 6.49 -5.16
N ILE A 22 -0.07 5.22 -5.03
CA ILE A 22 -1.08 4.57 -5.86
C ILE A 22 -2.28 4.14 -5.04
N ASP A 23 -3.39 3.87 -5.71
CA ASP A 23 -4.50 3.15 -5.08
C ASP A 23 -4.07 1.71 -4.78
N PRO A 24 -4.45 1.11 -3.64
CA PRO A 24 -4.13 -0.29 -3.35
C PRO A 24 -4.75 -1.26 -4.37
N SER A 25 -5.79 -0.86 -5.10
CA SER A 25 -6.33 -1.64 -6.22
C SER A 25 -5.43 -1.69 -7.45
N GLU A 26 -4.41 -0.84 -7.53
CA GLU A 26 -3.39 -0.86 -8.58
C GLU A 26 -2.26 -1.86 -8.29
N LEU A 27 -2.20 -2.40 -7.07
CA LEU A 27 -1.25 -3.45 -6.71
C LEU A 27 -1.52 -4.72 -7.54
N PRO A 28 -0.46 -5.49 -7.89
CA PRO A 28 -0.62 -6.78 -8.54
C PRO A 28 -1.52 -7.71 -7.72
N GLU A 29 -2.38 -8.49 -8.38
CA GLU A 29 -3.26 -9.48 -7.71
C GLU A 29 -2.48 -10.42 -6.80
N MET A 30 -1.23 -10.72 -7.15
CA MET A 30 -0.33 -11.56 -6.34
C MET A 30 0.02 -10.93 -5.00
N ALA A 31 0.30 -9.61 -4.97
CA ALA A 31 0.57 -8.88 -3.76
C ALA A 31 -0.69 -8.78 -2.88
N LEU A 32 -1.84 -8.46 -3.49
CA LEU A 32 -3.13 -8.41 -2.80
C LEU A 32 -3.49 -9.76 -2.16
N ASN A 33 -3.30 -10.87 -2.87
CA ASN A 33 -3.52 -12.21 -2.32
C ASN A 33 -2.56 -12.51 -1.17
N TYR A 34 -1.27 -12.20 -1.32
CA TYR A 34 -0.29 -12.40 -0.26
C TYR A 34 -0.67 -11.65 1.02
N LEU A 35 -1.10 -10.39 0.89
CA LEU A 35 -1.54 -9.57 2.02
C LEU A 35 -2.81 -10.14 2.67
N ALA A 36 -3.79 -10.57 1.87
CA ALA A 36 -5.02 -11.18 2.39
C ALA A 36 -4.77 -12.54 3.07
N GLU A 37 -3.79 -13.32 2.61
CA GLU A 37 -3.44 -14.62 3.19
C GLU A 37 -2.55 -14.49 4.44
N THR A 38 -1.61 -13.54 4.43
CA THR A 38 -0.60 -13.38 5.49
C THR A 38 -1.07 -12.44 6.59
N TYR A 39 -1.81 -11.39 6.24
CA TYR A 39 -2.30 -10.34 7.14
C TYR A 39 -3.83 -10.16 7.02
N PRO A 40 -4.63 -11.23 7.24
CA PRO A 40 -6.08 -11.19 7.01
C PRO A 40 -6.83 -10.20 7.90
N ASP A 41 -6.26 -9.85 9.05
CA ASP A 41 -6.83 -8.91 10.02
C ASP A 41 -6.34 -7.46 9.83
N LEU A 42 -5.39 -7.23 8.91
CA LEU A 42 -4.81 -5.91 8.66
C LEU A 42 -5.38 -5.30 7.37
N THR A 43 -5.55 -3.99 7.38
CA THR A 43 -5.99 -3.23 6.20
C THR A 43 -4.81 -2.47 5.59
N ILE A 44 -4.80 -2.36 4.26
CA ILE A 44 -3.83 -1.51 3.55
C ILE A 44 -4.18 -0.04 3.85
N LEU A 45 -3.25 0.69 4.46
CA LEU A 45 -3.39 2.13 4.72
C LEU A 45 -2.81 2.97 3.60
N HIS A 46 -1.70 2.51 3.03
CA HIS A 46 -0.94 3.21 2.02
C HIS A 46 -0.32 2.23 1.04
N ALA A 47 -0.23 2.61 -0.22
CA ALA A 47 0.46 1.87 -1.25
C ALA A 47 1.18 2.88 -2.16
N GLU A 48 2.44 2.60 -2.48
CA GLU A 48 3.24 3.46 -3.35
C GLU A 48 4.10 2.62 -4.30
N ILE A 49 4.42 3.23 -5.44
CA ILE A 49 5.40 2.71 -6.38
C ILE A 49 6.75 3.36 -6.08
N GLU A 50 7.69 2.51 -5.67
CA GLU A 50 9.08 2.86 -5.49
C GLU A 50 9.87 2.78 -6.81
N ASP A 51 11.18 3.06 -6.73
CA ASP A 51 12.12 2.88 -7.82
C ASP A 51 12.01 1.51 -8.51
N GLN A 52 12.08 1.56 -9.85
CA GLN A 52 12.05 0.37 -10.72
C GLN A 52 10.71 -0.39 -10.72
N GLY A 53 9.62 0.23 -10.27
CA GLY A 53 8.28 -0.35 -10.28
C GLY A 53 8.03 -1.33 -9.15
N LYS A 54 8.84 -1.28 -8.08
CA LYS A 54 8.56 -2.01 -6.84
C LYS A 54 7.41 -1.34 -6.11
N TYR A 55 6.76 -2.08 -5.22
CA TYR A 55 5.66 -1.57 -4.43
C TYR A 55 6.00 -1.61 -2.95
N GLU A 56 5.72 -0.53 -2.24
CA GLU A 56 5.68 -0.50 -0.78
C GLU A 56 4.22 -0.42 -0.33
N VAL A 57 3.87 -1.22 0.68
CA VAL A 57 2.52 -1.27 1.25
C VAL A 57 2.59 -1.14 2.76
N THR A 58 2.02 -0.07 3.28
CA THR A 58 1.88 0.14 4.73
C THR A 58 0.56 -0.43 5.22
N LEU A 59 0.62 -1.31 6.22
CA LEU A 59 -0.55 -1.93 6.86
C LEU A 59 -0.98 -1.17 8.12
N SER A 60 -2.20 -1.46 8.60
CA SER A 60 -2.81 -0.79 9.75
C SER A 60 -2.07 -0.93 11.08
N ASP A 61 -1.22 -1.96 11.21
CA ASP A 61 -0.36 -2.17 12.38
C ASP A 61 0.99 -1.43 12.27
N GLY A 62 1.22 -0.72 11.17
CA GLY A 62 2.50 -0.05 10.88
C GLY A 62 3.54 -0.96 10.23
N THR A 63 3.18 -2.18 9.84
CA THR A 63 4.04 -3.07 9.03
C THR A 63 4.19 -2.51 7.61
N GLU A 64 5.42 -2.40 7.14
CA GLU A 64 5.80 -1.95 5.79
C GLU A 64 6.19 -3.18 4.95
N VAL A 65 5.40 -3.53 3.94
CA VAL A 65 5.58 -4.73 3.10
C VAL A 65 6.03 -4.33 1.70
N HIS A 66 7.15 -4.88 1.25
CA HIS A 66 7.77 -4.56 -0.04
C HIS A 66 7.57 -5.70 -1.03
N PHE A 67 7.18 -5.36 -2.26
CA PHE A 67 6.98 -6.27 -3.39
C PHE A 67 7.82 -5.86 -4.59
N ASP A 68 8.20 -6.84 -5.42
CA ASP A 68 8.81 -6.55 -6.72
C ASP A 68 7.76 -6.13 -7.75
N ALA A 69 8.21 -5.74 -8.95
CA ALA A 69 7.34 -5.26 -10.02
C ALA A 69 6.32 -6.30 -10.54
N ASP A 70 6.56 -7.59 -10.30
CA ASP A 70 5.63 -8.67 -10.61
C ASP A 70 4.66 -8.97 -9.44
N GLY A 71 4.86 -8.33 -8.29
CA GLY A 71 4.06 -8.51 -7.08
C GLY A 71 4.54 -9.64 -6.18
N ASN A 72 5.76 -10.16 -6.36
CA ASN A 72 6.30 -11.14 -5.43
C ASN A 72 6.81 -10.43 -4.17
N PHE A 73 6.54 -11.04 -3.02
CA PHE A 73 7.03 -10.57 -1.73
C PHE A 73 8.56 -10.50 -1.70
N ILE A 74 9.11 -9.36 -1.27
CA ILE A 74 10.54 -9.15 -1.04
C ILE A 74 10.85 -9.18 0.46
N SER A 75 10.20 -8.31 1.24
CA SER A 75 10.48 -8.12 2.67
C SER A 75 9.27 -7.51 3.40
N ALA A 76 9.21 -7.69 4.71
CA ALA A 76 8.29 -6.97 5.58
C ALA A 76 9.09 -6.43 6.78
N GLU A 77 8.87 -5.17 7.12
CA GLU A 77 9.48 -4.51 8.26
C GLU A 77 8.38 -4.07 9.23
N ASP A 78 8.42 -4.57 10.45
CA ASP A 78 7.57 -4.12 11.53
C ASP A 78 8.19 -2.86 12.17
N LYS A 79 7.41 -1.77 12.19
CA LYS A 79 7.80 -0.53 12.88
C LYS A 79 7.73 -0.64 14.41
N GLU A 80 7.91 -1.84 14.96
CA GLU A 80 8.13 -2.06 16.40
C GLU A 80 9.62 -1.76 16.69
N GLY A 81 9.96 -0.48 16.62
CA GLY A 81 11.24 0.03 17.08
C GLY A 81 11.42 -0.38 18.54
N SER A 82 12.42 -1.24 18.79
CA SER A 82 12.91 -1.58 20.12
C SER A 82 13.37 -0.31 20.83
N ASP A 83 12.50 0.29 21.64
CA ASP A 83 12.86 1.26 22.66
C ASP A 83 13.44 0.47 23.85
N ASP A 84 14.77 0.33 23.89
CA ASP A 84 15.54 -0.07 25.09
C ASP A 84 16.37 1.12 25.61
#